data_AF-A0A317KSH7-F1
#
_entry.id   AF-A0A317KSH7-F1
#
_cell.length_a   1.000
_cell.length_b   1.000
_cell.length_c   1.000
_cell.angle_alpha   90.00
_cell.angle_beta   90.00
_cell.angle_gamma   90.00
#
_symmetry.space_group_name_H-M   'P 1'
#
loop_
_entity.id
_entity.type
_entity.pdbx_description
1 polymer ?
#
loop_
_entity_poly.entity_id
_entity_poly.type
_entity_poly.pdbx_seq_one_letter_code
_entity_poly.pdbx_strand_id
1 'polypeptide(L)'
;VRYLLPGGGLAAAGGAATATVAGANGVNHDGTPNNPQVFTATGLDLTYAGGQTAFDLFLDAGTAVGNGVQLRISYDLTGDGGWERVETYRYFATDPVPGYERYTQQAGLHSATGTLGNLVDGRVRVEVWSAIGTNPSTLGIGDRSVVRLPYS
;
A
#
# COMPACT_ATOMS: atom_id res chain seq x y z
N VAL A 1 7.37 -1.23 12.10
CA VAL A 1 6.62 -0.24 11.28
C VAL A 1 7.53 0.22 10.14
N ARG A 2 6.99 0.39 8.94
CA ARG A 2 7.72 0.86 7.75
C ARG A 2 6.92 2.00 7.11
N TYR A 3 7.56 3.12 6.85
CA TYR A 3 6.96 4.29 6.19
C TYR A 3 7.16 4.17 4.68
N LEU A 4 6.15 4.59 3.91
CA LEU A 4 6.28 4.79 2.48
C LEU A 4 7.14 6.04 2.27
N LEU A 5 8.24 5.93 1.51
CA LEU A 5 9.22 7.01 1.37
C LEU A 5 9.30 7.57 -0.05
N PRO A 6 9.73 8.85 -0.20
CA PRO A 6 10.13 9.37 -1.50
C PRO A 6 11.14 8.46 -2.19
N GLY A 7 11.03 8.29 -3.51
CA GLY A 7 11.88 7.37 -4.27
C GLY A 7 11.48 5.89 -4.18
N GLY A 8 10.35 5.55 -3.54
CA GLY A 8 9.80 4.19 -3.55
C GLY A 8 10.39 3.26 -2.48
N GLY A 9 10.94 3.79 -1.40
CA GLY A 9 11.44 3.00 -0.27
C GLY A 9 10.37 2.64 0.77
N LEU A 10 10.58 1.54 1.50
CA LEU A 10 9.86 1.19 2.74
C LEU A 10 10.86 1.07 3.91
N ALA A 11 10.95 2.09 4.77
CA ALA A 11 11.94 2.11 5.84
C ALA A 11 11.46 2.89 7.08
N ALA A 12 12.40 3.38 7.90
CA ALA A 12 12.08 4.30 8.99
C ALA A 12 11.50 5.62 8.45
N ALA A 13 10.84 6.41 9.30
CA ALA A 13 10.24 7.68 8.92
C ALA A 13 11.28 8.63 8.28
N GLY A 14 10.88 9.26 7.18
CA GLY A 14 11.60 10.38 6.58
C GLY A 14 11.01 11.72 6.99
N GLY A 15 11.30 12.78 6.23
CA GLY A 15 10.57 14.05 6.33
C GLY A 15 9.23 13.99 5.58
N ALA A 16 8.27 14.84 5.98
CA ALA A 16 6.98 14.94 5.32
C ALA A 16 7.09 15.13 3.81
N ALA A 17 6.33 14.33 3.05
CA ALA A 17 6.30 14.37 1.61
C ALA A 17 4.97 13.84 1.06
N THR A 18 4.76 13.95 -0.24
CA THR A 18 3.57 13.44 -0.93
C THR A 18 3.94 12.67 -2.20
N ALA A 19 3.12 11.71 -2.57
CA ALA A 19 3.12 11.08 -3.89
C ALA A 19 1.75 11.26 -4.56
N THR A 20 1.74 11.31 -5.89
CA THR A 20 0.49 11.33 -6.66
C THR A 20 0.08 9.92 -7.02
N VAL A 21 -1.12 9.51 -6.61
CA VAL A 21 -1.78 8.32 -7.13
C VAL A 21 -2.53 8.74 -8.39
N ALA A 22 -2.11 8.27 -9.56
CA ALA A 22 -2.79 8.60 -10.81
C ALA A 22 -4.25 8.08 -10.79
N GLY A 23 -5.16 8.79 -11.46
CA GLY A 23 -6.54 8.34 -11.62
C GLY A 23 -6.64 7.06 -12.44
N ALA A 24 -7.78 6.38 -12.34
CA ALA A 24 -8.08 5.15 -13.09
C ALA A 24 -8.54 5.41 -14.53
N ASN A 25 -8.49 6.68 -15.00
CA ASN A 25 -8.91 7.13 -16.33
C ASN A 25 -10.36 6.73 -16.69
N GLY A 26 -11.24 6.62 -15.69
CA GLY A 26 -12.64 6.22 -15.88
C GLY A 26 -12.84 4.71 -16.12
N VAL A 27 -11.79 3.90 -15.99
CA VAL A 27 -11.85 2.43 -16.11
C VAL A 27 -11.78 1.80 -14.73
N ASN A 28 -12.44 0.65 -14.56
CA ASN A 28 -12.37 -0.11 -13.31
C ASN A 28 -11.13 -1.01 -13.29
N HIS A 29 -10.29 -0.83 -12.27
CA HIS A 29 -9.08 -1.59 -11.96
C HIS A 29 -9.15 -2.22 -10.55
N ASP A 30 -10.36 -2.49 -10.03
CA ASP A 30 -10.55 -3.18 -8.75
C ASP A 30 -9.88 -4.56 -8.78
N GLY A 31 -9.02 -4.79 -7.78
CA GLY A 31 -8.25 -6.02 -7.61
C GLY A 31 -7.00 -6.11 -8.50
N THR A 32 -6.78 -5.20 -9.43
CA THR A 32 -5.67 -5.26 -10.42
C THR A 32 -4.90 -3.94 -10.45
N PRO A 33 -3.59 -3.89 -10.14
CA PRO A 33 -2.88 -2.62 -10.07
C PRO A 33 -2.79 -2.02 -11.46
N ASN A 34 -3.03 -0.72 -11.54
CA ASN A 34 -2.85 0.05 -12.76
C ASN A 34 -2.08 1.33 -12.42
N ASN A 35 -0.92 1.52 -13.06
CA ASN A 35 0.00 2.63 -12.76
C ASN A 35 0.25 2.87 -11.25
N PRO A 36 0.58 1.82 -10.46
CA PRO A 36 0.70 1.96 -9.03
C PRO A 36 1.90 2.82 -8.63
N GLN A 37 1.75 3.54 -7.52
CA GLN A 37 2.89 3.94 -6.71
C GLN A 37 3.45 2.70 -6.03
N VAL A 38 4.76 2.46 -6.18
CA VAL A 38 5.43 1.25 -5.69
C VAL A 38 6.44 1.61 -4.61
N PHE A 39 6.33 0.97 -3.46
CA PHE A 39 7.25 1.11 -2.35
C PHE A 39 7.81 -0.25 -1.96
N THR A 40 9.12 -0.37 -1.78
CA THR A 40 9.79 -1.66 -1.58
C THR A 40 10.79 -1.61 -0.43
N ALA A 41 10.84 -2.69 0.34
CA ALA A 41 11.93 -3.04 1.24
C ALA A 41 12.54 -4.36 0.78
N THR A 42 13.86 -4.46 0.72
CA THR A 42 14.63 -5.64 0.29
C THR A 42 15.62 -6.04 1.37
N GLY A 43 16.22 -7.23 1.25
CA GLY A 43 17.24 -7.70 2.19
C GLY A 43 16.69 -7.87 3.60
N LEU A 44 15.47 -8.40 3.70
CA LEU A 44 14.77 -8.55 4.98
C LEU A 44 15.03 -9.94 5.56
N ASP A 45 15.70 -9.98 6.71
CA ASP A 45 15.85 -11.17 7.53
C ASP A 45 15.05 -10.98 8.83
N LEU A 46 13.78 -11.41 8.81
CA LEU A 46 12.84 -11.14 9.91
C LEU A 46 12.04 -12.39 10.26
N THR A 47 11.81 -12.59 11.55
CA THR A 47 11.00 -13.72 12.03
C THR A 47 9.53 -13.33 12.07
N TYR A 48 8.65 -14.17 11.54
CA TYR A 48 7.21 -13.95 11.62
C TYR A 48 6.74 -14.10 13.06
N ALA A 49 6.16 -13.03 13.60
CA ALA A 49 5.77 -12.94 15.01
C ALA A 49 4.29 -13.32 15.25
N GLY A 50 3.57 -13.73 14.20
CA GLY A 50 2.12 -13.95 14.24
C GLY A 50 1.31 -12.68 13.98
N GLY A 51 0.01 -12.84 13.73
CA GLY A 51 -0.92 -11.74 13.48
C GLY A 51 -1.22 -11.52 12.00
N GLN A 52 -1.52 -10.28 11.63
CA GLN A 52 -1.86 -9.88 10.26
C GLN A 52 -1.14 -8.60 9.89
N THR A 53 -1.00 -8.36 8.59
CA THR A 53 -0.58 -7.06 8.09
C THR A 53 -1.57 -5.98 8.55
N ALA A 54 -1.04 -4.85 9.02
CA ALA A 54 -1.84 -3.65 9.24
C ALA A 54 -1.22 -2.48 8.49
N PHE A 55 -2.02 -1.48 8.14
CA PHE A 55 -1.53 -0.28 7.46
C PHE A 55 -2.41 0.92 7.79
N ASP A 56 -1.89 2.09 7.48
CA ASP A 56 -2.55 3.36 7.68
C ASP A 56 -2.04 4.32 6.61
N LEU A 57 -2.82 4.48 5.55
CA LEU A 57 -2.53 5.38 4.45
C LEU A 57 -3.32 6.68 4.60
N PHE A 58 -2.65 7.80 4.30
CA PHE A 58 -3.25 9.13 4.29
C PHE A 58 -3.53 9.53 2.84
N LEU A 59 -4.81 9.57 2.47
CA LEU A 59 -5.26 9.85 1.11
C LEU A 59 -6.11 11.12 1.09
N ASP A 60 -5.96 11.93 0.05
CA ASP A 60 -6.73 13.15 -0.17
C ASP A 60 -7.08 13.26 -1.65
N ALA A 61 -8.37 13.22 -1.99
CA ALA A 61 -8.84 13.38 -3.36
C ALA A 61 -9.11 14.86 -3.74
N GLY A 62 -8.83 15.80 -2.85
CA GLY A 62 -9.14 17.21 -3.03
C GLY A 62 -10.64 17.39 -3.20
N THR A 63 -11.06 17.86 -4.37
CA THR A 63 -12.48 18.02 -4.72
C THR A 63 -12.97 16.97 -5.72
N ALA A 64 -12.19 15.90 -5.95
CA ALA A 64 -12.52 14.89 -6.95
C ALA A 64 -13.56 13.90 -6.46
N VAL A 65 -14.70 13.86 -7.16
CA VAL A 65 -15.78 12.91 -6.87
C VAL A 65 -15.46 11.53 -7.46
N GLY A 66 -15.74 10.48 -6.67
CA GLY A 66 -15.74 9.10 -7.15
C GLY A 66 -14.36 8.45 -7.26
N ASN A 67 -13.35 8.98 -6.55
CA ASN A 67 -12.05 8.34 -6.43
C ASN A 67 -12.11 7.17 -5.45
N GLY A 68 -11.49 6.05 -5.85
CA GLY A 68 -11.34 4.87 -4.99
C GLY A 68 -9.92 4.35 -5.10
N VAL A 69 -9.17 4.42 -4.01
CA VAL A 69 -7.75 4.00 -3.98
C VAL A 69 -7.62 2.63 -3.35
N GLN A 70 -6.79 1.78 -3.92
CA GLN A 70 -6.59 0.40 -3.49
C GLN A 70 -5.12 0.14 -3.18
N LEU A 71 -4.88 -0.87 -2.35
CA LEU A 71 -3.54 -1.26 -1.90
C LEU A 71 -3.36 -2.77 -2.01
N ARG A 72 -2.15 -3.17 -2.42
CA ARG A 72 -1.65 -4.53 -2.42
C ARG A 72 -0.33 -4.60 -1.70
N ILE A 73 -0.15 -5.65 -0.91
CA ILE A 73 1.12 -5.95 -0.24
C ILE A 73 1.54 -7.35 -0.65
N SER A 74 2.73 -7.45 -1.21
CA SER A 74 3.33 -8.71 -1.66
C SER A 74 4.60 -8.98 -0.86
N TYR A 75 4.80 -10.23 -0.49
CA TYR A 75 5.92 -10.72 0.32
C TYR A 75 6.65 -11.82 -0.43
N ASP A 76 7.93 -11.57 -0.67
CA ASP A 76 8.94 -12.52 -1.13
C ASP A 76 9.62 -13.01 0.15
N LEU A 77 9.17 -14.15 0.65
CA LEU A 77 9.57 -14.73 1.93
C LEU A 77 10.93 -15.43 1.83
N THR A 78 11.27 -15.94 0.65
CA THR A 78 12.46 -16.76 0.41
C THR A 78 13.61 -16.02 -0.26
N GLY A 79 13.39 -14.80 -0.72
CA GLY A 79 14.40 -13.97 -1.40
C GLY A 79 14.68 -14.41 -2.85
N ASP A 80 13.82 -15.25 -3.44
CA ASP A 80 14.05 -15.83 -4.77
C ASP A 80 13.46 -14.99 -5.92
N GLY A 81 12.84 -13.85 -5.60
CA GLY A 81 12.15 -12.97 -6.55
C GLY A 81 10.65 -13.24 -6.66
N GLY A 82 10.18 -14.38 -6.15
CA GLY A 82 8.78 -14.79 -6.08
C GLY A 82 7.92 -13.96 -5.13
N TRP A 83 6.64 -14.31 -5.07
CA TRP A 83 5.68 -13.72 -4.14
C TRP A 83 4.88 -14.85 -3.48
N GLU A 84 5.30 -15.28 -2.30
CA GLU A 84 4.67 -16.40 -1.57
C GLU A 84 3.36 -15.94 -0.93
N ARG A 85 3.27 -14.66 -0.57
CA ARG A 85 2.08 -14.06 0.02
C ARG A 85 1.74 -12.77 -0.70
N VAL A 86 0.51 -12.69 -1.22
CA VAL A 86 -0.05 -11.47 -1.81
C VAL A 86 -1.38 -11.15 -1.15
N GLU A 87 -1.53 -9.92 -0.70
CA GLU A 87 -2.75 -9.39 -0.07
C GLU A 87 -3.24 -8.20 -0.87
N THR A 88 -4.45 -8.26 -1.40
CA THR A 88 -5.12 -7.10 -2.00
C THR A 88 -6.30 -6.72 -1.11
N TYR A 89 -6.37 -5.45 -0.71
CA TYR A 89 -7.44 -4.92 0.14
C TYR A 89 -8.53 -4.28 -0.71
N ARG A 90 -9.77 -4.19 -0.21
CA ARG A 90 -10.84 -3.47 -0.93
C ARG A 90 -10.46 -2.00 -1.07
N TYR A 91 -10.83 -1.39 -2.20
CA TYR A 91 -10.57 0.02 -2.38
C TYR A 91 -11.28 0.86 -1.30
N PHE A 92 -10.66 1.98 -0.96
CA PHE A 92 -11.19 3.00 -0.08
C PHE A 92 -11.73 4.15 -0.94
N ALA A 93 -13.04 4.38 -0.87
CA ALA A 93 -13.66 5.53 -1.49
C ALA A 93 -13.38 6.78 -0.65
N THR A 94 -12.67 7.73 -1.23
CA THR A 94 -12.41 9.04 -0.61
C THR A 94 -13.59 9.97 -0.85
N ASP A 95 -13.81 10.89 0.07
CA ASP A 95 -14.72 12.01 -0.13
C ASP A 95 -14.06 13.13 -0.99
N PRO A 96 -14.86 14.02 -1.60
CA PRO A 96 -14.36 15.16 -2.37
C PRO A 96 -14.18 16.41 -1.49
N VAL A 97 -13.64 16.25 -0.28
CA VAL A 97 -13.30 17.36 0.63
C VAL A 97 -11.78 17.40 0.84
N PRO A 98 -11.12 18.56 0.63
CA PRO A 98 -9.69 18.66 0.89
C PRO A 98 -9.33 18.30 2.33
N GLY A 99 -8.37 17.39 2.47
CA GLY A 99 -7.95 16.86 3.76
C GLY A 99 -7.62 15.38 3.67
N TYR A 100 -6.70 14.92 4.52
CA TYR A 100 -6.37 13.51 4.55
C TYR A 100 -7.42 12.67 5.26
N GLU A 101 -7.91 11.67 4.55
CA GLU A 101 -8.65 10.54 5.07
C GLU A 101 -7.73 9.35 5.34
N ARG A 102 -8.18 8.43 6.20
CA ARG A 102 -7.39 7.28 6.65
C ARG A 102 -7.90 5.99 6.02
N TYR A 103 -7.12 5.44 5.11
CA TYR A 103 -7.35 4.11 4.56
C TYR A 103 -6.54 3.09 5.37
N THR A 104 -7.24 2.17 6.02
CA THR A 104 -6.64 1.13 6.86
C THR A 104 -7.10 -0.27 6.44
N GLN A 105 -6.49 -1.30 7.02
CA GLN A 105 -6.85 -2.70 6.78
C GLN A 105 -8.32 -3.03 7.13
N GLN A 106 -9.02 -2.14 7.86
CA GLN A 106 -10.45 -2.30 8.17
C GLN A 106 -11.35 -2.29 6.94
N ALA A 107 -10.89 -1.77 5.79
CA ALA A 107 -11.59 -1.95 4.51
C ALA A 107 -11.74 -3.44 4.13
N GLY A 108 -10.90 -4.31 4.71
CA GLY A 108 -10.94 -5.74 4.55
C GLY A 108 -10.22 -6.24 3.29
N LEU A 109 -9.87 -7.53 3.30
CA LEU A 109 -9.24 -8.19 2.16
C LEU A 109 -10.24 -8.30 1.00
N HIS A 110 -9.81 -7.85 -0.18
CA HIS A 110 -10.44 -8.17 -1.45
C HIS A 110 -10.00 -9.58 -1.91
N SER A 111 -8.71 -9.89 -1.83
CA SER A 111 -8.16 -11.22 -2.11
C SER A 111 -6.85 -11.47 -1.38
N ALA A 112 -6.50 -12.74 -1.22
CA ALA A 112 -5.29 -13.15 -0.52
C ALA A 112 -4.80 -14.51 -1.06
N THR A 113 -3.50 -14.66 -1.31
CA THR A 113 -2.88 -15.96 -1.66
C THR A 113 -1.78 -16.30 -0.66
N GLY A 114 -1.51 -17.60 -0.50
CA GLY A 114 -0.47 -18.10 0.41
C GLY A 114 -0.65 -17.69 1.87
N THR A 115 0.43 -17.81 2.64
CA THR A 115 0.48 -17.58 4.08
C THR A 115 1.70 -16.74 4.45
N LEU A 116 1.58 -15.91 5.49
CA LEU A 116 2.74 -15.24 6.07
C LEU A 116 3.69 -16.28 6.69
N GLY A 117 4.98 -16.00 6.59
CA GLY A 117 6.08 -16.79 7.14
C GLY A 117 7.31 -15.91 7.30
N ASN A 118 8.41 -16.48 7.79
CA ASN A 118 9.67 -15.76 7.95
C ASN A 118 10.15 -15.15 6.63
N LEU A 119 10.86 -14.02 6.73
CA LEU A 119 11.60 -13.43 5.62
C LEU A 119 13.07 -13.84 5.76
N VAL A 120 13.66 -14.39 4.70
CA VAL A 120 15.09 -14.70 4.59
C VAL A 120 15.58 -14.05 3.30
N ASP A 121 16.47 -13.04 3.41
CA ASP A 121 16.83 -12.13 2.32
C ASP A 121 15.61 -11.61 1.53
N GLY A 122 14.49 -11.44 2.24
CA GLY A 122 13.19 -11.28 1.62
C GLY A 122 12.92 -9.86 1.13
N ARG A 123 11.78 -9.71 0.43
CA ARG A 123 11.28 -8.42 -0.07
C ARG A 123 9.82 -8.23 0.31
N VAL A 124 9.48 -7.00 0.69
CA VAL A 124 8.08 -6.57 0.81
C VAL A 124 7.84 -5.43 -0.16
N ARG A 125 6.77 -5.53 -0.97
CA ARG A 125 6.34 -4.48 -1.89
C ARG A 125 4.92 -4.05 -1.58
N VAL A 126 4.71 -2.74 -1.55
CA VAL A 126 3.42 -2.07 -1.41
C VAL A 126 3.11 -1.38 -2.72
N GLU A 127 1.95 -1.69 -3.29
CA GLU A 127 1.45 -1.07 -4.52
C GLU A 127 0.17 -0.30 -4.16
N VAL A 128 0.10 0.99 -4.50
CA VAL A 128 -1.06 1.86 -4.26
C VAL A 128 -1.52 2.44 -5.60
N TRP A 129 -2.79 2.23 -5.97
CA TRP A 129 -3.34 2.69 -7.25
C TRP A 129 -4.78 3.16 -7.10
N SER A 130 -5.28 3.92 -8.07
CA SER A 130 -6.72 4.18 -8.16
C SER A 130 -7.41 2.97 -8.81
N ALA A 131 -8.26 2.28 -8.06
CA ALA A 131 -9.12 1.21 -8.60
C ALA A 131 -10.27 1.80 -9.44
N ILE A 132 -10.77 2.97 -9.07
CA ILE A 132 -11.81 3.70 -9.80
C ILE A 132 -11.55 5.22 -9.73
N GLY A 133 -12.29 5.98 -10.53
CA GLY A 133 -12.20 7.44 -10.58
C GLY A 133 -11.31 7.92 -11.73
N THR A 134 -11.47 9.19 -12.12
CA THR A 134 -10.72 9.76 -13.25
C THR A 134 -9.58 10.67 -12.78
N ASN A 135 -9.76 11.32 -11.64
CA ASN A 135 -8.82 12.31 -11.15
C ASN A 135 -7.74 11.66 -10.26
N PRO A 136 -6.55 12.26 -10.14
CA PRO A 136 -5.55 11.78 -9.21
C PRO A 136 -5.97 12.00 -7.74
N SER A 137 -5.37 11.22 -6.84
CA SER A 137 -5.40 11.44 -5.39
C SER A 137 -3.99 11.72 -4.86
N THR A 138 -3.89 12.46 -3.77
CA THR A 138 -2.64 12.70 -3.04
C THR A 138 -2.46 11.62 -1.97
N LEU A 139 -1.29 11.00 -1.91
CA LEU A 139 -0.87 10.10 -0.84
C LEU A 139 0.19 10.79 0.03
N GLY A 140 -0.07 10.94 1.32
CA GLY A 140 0.91 11.45 2.27
C GLY A 140 1.97 10.41 2.59
N ILE A 141 3.25 10.68 2.30
CA ILE A 141 4.39 9.77 2.49
C ILE A 141 5.47 10.41 3.36
N GLY A 142 6.58 9.72 3.59
CA GLY A 142 7.69 10.20 4.41
C GLY A 142 7.47 9.89 5.88
N ASP A 143 6.64 10.70 6.54
CA ASP A 143 6.35 10.62 7.99
C ASP A 143 4.89 10.26 8.32
N ARG A 144 4.06 10.00 7.30
CA ARG A 144 2.63 9.70 7.47
C ARG A 144 2.26 8.25 7.19
N SER A 145 2.14 7.87 5.93
CA SER A 145 1.61 6.55 5.55
C SER A 145 2.56 5.43 5.93
N VAL A 146 2.01 4.39 6.56
CA VAL A 146 2.79 3.27 7.08
C VAL A 146 2.18 1.91 6.76
N VAL A 147 3.06 0.91 6.74
CA VAL A 147 2.71 -0.51 6.87
C VAL A 147 3.33 -1.06 8.14
N ARG A 148 2.57 -1.86 8.87
CA ARG A 148 2.97 -2.57 10.08
C ARG A 148 3.03 -4.05 9.73
N LEU A 149 4.24 -4.50 9.46
CA LEU A 149 4.51 -5.90 9.15
C LEU A 149 4.48 -6.72 10.44
N PRO A 150 3.89 -7.93 10.45
CA PRO A 150 3.76 -8.80 11.62
C PRO A 150 5.05 -9.60 11.92
N TYR A 151 6.17 -8.90 12.07
CA TYR A 151 7.50 -9.48 12.21
C TYR A 151 8.30 -8.85 13.35
N SER A 152 9.26 -9.60 13.88
CA SER A 152 10.28 -9.16 14.85
C SER A 152 11.66 -9.11 14.21
#